data_AF-A0A9W6I0T0-F1
#
_entry.id   AF-A0A9W6I0T0-F1
#
_cell.length_a   1.000
_cell.length_b   1.000
_cell.length_c   1.000
_cell.angle_alpha   90.00
_cell.angle_beta   90.00
_cell.angle_gamma   90.00
#
_symmetry.space_group_name_H-M   'P 1'
#
loop_
_entity.id
_entity.type
_entity.pdbx_description
1 polymer ?
#
loop_
_entity_poly.entity_id
_entity_poly.type
_entity_poly.pdbx_seq_one_letter_code
_entity_poly.pdbx_strand_id
1 'polypeptide(L)'
;MSDFATSDLVDYDGDGGTDAQLIDYDGDGYADEERYDTDGDGVTDVVYLDNDGDGYIDEARVDIDGDGISDYTQTQGPFPTA
;
A
#
# COMPACT_ATOMS: atom_id res chain seq x y z
N MET A 1 16.81 -7.19 16.31
CA MET A 1 17.16 -6.40 15.13
C MET A 1 16.25 -6.91 14.04
N SER A 2 15.00 -6.43 14.07
CA SER A 2 14.01 -6.71 13.05
C SER A 2 14.37 -5.80 11.88
N ASP A 3 15.20 -6.38 11.02
CA ASP A 3 15.48 -5.93 9.67
C ASP A 3 14.10 -5.91 8.97
N PHE A 4 13.47 -4.74 8.86
CA PHE A 4 12.29 -4.58 8.00
C PHE A 4 12.83 -4.60 6.57
N ALA A 5 13.25 -5.78 6.18
CA ALA A 5 13.66 -6.04 4.83
C ALA A 5 12.39 -6.44 4.10
N THR A 6 12.23 -5.93 2.88
CA THR A 6 11.71 -6.77 1.79
C THR A 6 10.23 -7.15 1.94
N SER A 7 9.32 -6.25 1.56
CA SER A 7 7.91 -6.55 1.24
C SER A 7 7.22 -7.58 2.15
N ASP A 8 6.53 -7.14 3.20
CA ASP A 8 5.74 -8.05 4.04
C ASP A 8 4.41 -8.37 3.34
N LEU A 9 4.14 -9.66 3.11
CA LEU A 9 2.86 -10.17 2.64
C LEU A 9 2.08 -10.64 3.88
N VAL A 10 0.92 -10.03 4.11
CA VAL A 10 0.02 -10.31 5.22
C VAL A 10 -1.20 -11.02 4.68
N ASP A 11 -1.48 -12.20 5.24
CA ASP A 11 -2.68 -12.99 5.04
C ASP A 11 -3.41 -13.02 6.40
N TYR A 12 -4.44 -12.18 6.53
CA TYR A 12 -5.25 -12.01 7.74
C TYR A 12 -6.27 -13.13 7.91
N ASP A 13 -6.82 -13.68 6.82
CA ASP A 13 -7.90 -14.65 6.88
C ASP A 13 -7.44 -16.12 6.74
N GLY A 14 -6.20 -16.32 6.28
CA GLY A 14 -5.52 -17.61 6.18
C GLY A 14 -5.93 -18.44 4.97
N ASP A 15 -6.53 -17.82 3.94
CA ASP A 15 -6.99 -18.52 2.74
C ASP A 15 -5.88 -18.79 1.71
N GLY A 16 -4.70 -18.19 1.91
CA GLY A 16 -3.53 -18.30 1.05
C GLY A 16 -3.43 -17.22 -0.03
N GLY A 17 -4.37 -16.27 -0.08
CA GLY A 17 -4.30 -14.98 -0.74
C GLY A 17 -3.45 -13.99 0.06
N THR A 18 -3.06 -12.88 -0.56
CA THR A 18 -2.33 -11.81 0.13
C THR A 18 -3.32 -10.68 0.38
N ASP A 19 -3.78 -10.52 1.62
CA ASP A 19 -4.70 -9.45 2.00
C ASP A 19 -4.03 -8.07 2.06
N ALA A 20 -2.75 -8.02 2.44
CA ALA A 20 -1.98 -6.79 2.42
C ALA A 20 -0.51 -7.00 2.06
N GLN A 21 0.08 -6.05 1.34
CA GLN A 21 1.50 -6.01 1.03
C GLN A 21 2.07 -4.65 1.43
N LEU A 22 3.03 -4.63 2.34
CA LEU A 22 3.73 -3.41 2.76
C LEU A 22 5.16 -3.45 2.23
N ILE A 23 5.58 -2.42 1.49
CA ILE A 23 6.88 -2.33 0.84
C ILE A 23 7.60 -1.10 1.37
N ASP A 24 8.81 -1.32 1.86
CA ASP A 24 9.77 -0.30 2.27
C ASP A 24 10.94 -0.38 1.28
N TYR A 25 11.07 0.62 0.40
CA TYR A 25 12.10 0.71 -0.63
C TYR A 25 13.41 1.30 -0.10
N ASP A 26 13.35 2.18 0.90
CA ASP A 26 14.51 2.93 1.38
C ASP A 26 15.10 2.40 2.71
N GLY A 27 14.36 1.53 3.39
CA GLY A 27 14.74 0.82 4.60
C GLY A 27 14.70 1.68 5.86
N ASP A 28 13.92 2.76 5.85
CA ASP A 28 13.82 3.68 6.99
C ASP A 28 12.87 3.17 8.10
N GLY A 29 12.11 2.11 7.80
CA GLY A 29 11.17 1.46 8.71
C GLY A 29 9.72 1.95 8.58
N TYR A 30 9.42 2.81 7.61
CA TYR A 30 8.06 3.14 7.16
C TYR A 30 7.77 2.47 5.81
N ALA A 31 6.50 2.22 5.52
CA ALA A 31 6.11 1.62 4.25
C ALA A 31 5.90 2.73 3.21
N ASP A 32 6.73 2.73 2.18
CA ASP A 32 6.59 3.59 0.99
C ASP A 32 5.37 3.19 0.15
N GLU A 33 4.99 1.92 0.16
CA GLU A 33 3.86 1.42 -0.61
C GLU A 33 3.09 0.35 0.16
N GLU A 34 1.80 0.55 0.36
CA GLU A 34 0.89 -0.43 0.94
C GLU A 34 -0.17 -0.84 -0.08
N ARG A 35 -0.39 -2.13 -0.25
CA ARG A 35 -1.42 -2.69 -1.11
C ARG A 35 -2.36 -3.53 -0.26
N TYR A 36 -3.65 -3.46 -0.50
CA TYR A 36 -4.66 -4.26 0.16
C TYR A 36 -5.55 -4.92 -0.88
N ASP A 37 -5.72 -6.23 -0.75
CA ASP A 37 -6.70 -7.05 -1.45
C ASP A 37 -7.73 -7.43 -0.37
N THR A 38 -8.94 -6.90 -0.47
CA THR A 38 -9.96 -7.04 0.57
C THR A 38 -10.98 -8.13 0.24
N ASP A 39 -11.00 -8.62 -0.99
CA ASP A 39 -11.91 -9.68 -1.43
C ASP A 39 -11.22 -11.01 -1.75
N GLY A 40 -9.88 -11.03 -1.72
CA GLY A 40 -9.04 -12.22 -1.83
C GLY A 40 -8.96 -12.77 -3.26
N ASP A 41 -9.30 -11.96 -4.27
CA ASP A 41 -9.31 -12.39 -5.66
C ASP A 41 -7.91 -12.38 -6.32
N GLY A 42 -6.90 -11.85 -5.62
CA GLY A 42 -5.52 -11.70 -6.06
C GLY A 42 -5.24 -10.41 -6.81
N VAL A 43 -6.22 -9.51 -6.92
CA VAL A 43 -6.13 -8.15 -7.43
C VAL A 43 -6.17 -7.19 -6.24
N THR A 44 -5.37 -6.13 -6.33
CA THR A 44 -5.29 -5.15 -5.24
C THR A 44 -6.42 -4.15 -5.36
N ASP A 45 -7.31 -4.12 -4.37
CA ASP A 45 -8.39 -3.14 -4.24
C ASP A 45 -7.88 -1.75 -3.85
N VAL A 46 -6.88 -1.66 -2.98
CA VAL A 46 -6.41 -0.37 -2.45
C VAL A 46 -4.89 -0.30 -2.48
N VAL A 47 -4.34 0.76 -3.04
CA VAL A 47 -2.90 1.06 -3.02
C VAL A 47 -2.69 2.41 -2.35
N TYR A 48 -1.86 2.45 -1.32
CA TYR A 48 -1.35 3.67 -0.71
C TYR A 48 0.14 3.82 -1.05
N LEU A 49 0.56 5.02 -1.39
CA LEU A 49 1.96 5.38 -1.59
C LEU A 49 2.31 6.55 -0.67
N ASP A 50 3.39 6.39 0.07
CA ASP A 50 4.14 7.45 0.72
C ASP A 50 5.39 7.69 -0.14
N ASN A 51 5.47 8.85 -0.77
CA ASN A 51 6.44 9.11 -1.81
C ASN A 51 7.59 10.01 -1.29
N ASP A 52 7.44 10.58 -0.09
CA ASP A 52 8.45 11.38 0.59
C ASP A 52 9.01 10.75 1.88
N GLY A 53 8.46 9.59 2.29
CA GLY A 53 8.93 8.77 3.41
C GLY A 53 8.68 9.44 4.76
N ASP A 54 7.66 10.31 4.85
CA ASP A 54 7.35 11.02 6.09
C ASP A 54 6.39 10.25 7.01
N GLY A 55 5.95 9.07 6.58
CA GLY A 55 5.00 8.18 7.24
C GLY A 55 3.53 8.56 6.98
N TYR A 56 3.27 9.52 6.11
CA TYR A 56 1.93 9.90 5.66
C TYR A 56 1.73 9.52 4.19
N ILE A 57 0.54 9.00 3.90
CA ILE A 57 0.19 8.63 2.54
C ILE A 57 -0.03 9.87 1.67
N ASP A 58 0.81 10.01 0.66
CA ASP A 58 0.71 11.02 -0.39
C ASP A 58 -0.35 10.64 -1.43
N GLU A 59 -0.45 9.37 -1.79
CA GLU A 59 -1.35 8.92 -2.85
C GLU A 59 -2.13 7.67 -2.44
N ALA A 60 -3.44 7.71 -2.65
CA ALA A 60 -4.34 6.59 -2.46
C ALA A 60 -5.02 6.24 -3.79
N ARG A 61 -4.93 5.00 -4.20
CA ARG A 61 -5.63 4.45 -5.36
C ARG A 61 -6.60 3.38 -4.89
N VAL A 62 -7.79 3.37 -5.45
CA VAL A 62 -8.84 2.39 -5.13
C VAL A 62 -9.38 1.83 -6.43
N ASP A 63 -9.32 0.52 -6.57
CA ASP A 63 -9.98 -0.32 -7.57
C ASP A 63 -11.18 -0.98 -6.88
N ILE A 64 -12.39 -0.71 -7.34
CA ILE A 64 -13.63 -1.24 -6.71
C ILE A 64 -14.15 -2.45 -7.50
N ASP A 65 -13.80 -2.55 -8.78
CA ASP A 65 -14.30 -3.61 -9.65
C ASP A 65 -13.30 -4.75 -9.89
N GLY A 66 -12.10 -4.65 -9.32
CA GLY A 66 -11.09 -5.70 -9.30
C GLY A 66 -10.52 -5.98 -10.70
N ASP A 67 -10.60 -5.00 -11.61
CA ASP A 67 -10.11 -5.18 -12.98
C ASP A 67 -8.60 -4.92 -13.15
N GLY A 68 -7.95 -4.49 -12.07
CA GLY A 68 -6.53 -4.12 -11.99
C GLY A 68 -6.26 -2.67 -12.39
N ILE A 69 -7.30 -1.88 -12.64
CA ILE A 69 -7.26 -0.46 -12.97
C ILE A 69 -7.99 0.32 -11.89
N SER A 70 -7.27 1.21 -11.22
CA SER A 70 -7.87 2.04 -10.17
C SER A 70 -8.98 2.95 -10.70
N ASP A 71 -10.18 2.79 -10.14
CA ASP A 71 -11.35 3.66 -10.33
C ASP A 71 -11.12 5.06 -9.76
N TYR A 72 -10.49 5.13 -8.59
CA TYR A 72 -10.23 6.36 -7.86
C TYR A 72 -8.74 6.52 -7.60
N THR A 73 -8.25 7.73 -7.81
CA THR A 73 -6.92 8.14 -7.37
C THR A 73 -7.04 9.47 -6.66
N GLN A 74 -6.53 9.51 -5.44
CA GLN A 74 -6.45 10.70 -4.61
C GLN A 74 -5.00 10.94 -4.28
N THR A 75 -4.44 12.02 -4.81
CA THR A 75 -3.12 12.51 -4.42
C THR A 75 -3.33 13.68 -3.46
N GLN A 76 -2.80 13.60 -2.25
CA GLN A 76 -2.61 14.76 -1.39
C GLN A 76 -1.59 15.67 -2.10
N GLY A 77 -2.00 16.90 -2.41
CA GLY A 77 -1.07 17.88 -2.98
C GLY A 77 0.05 18.20 -1.99
N PRO A 78 1.19 18.76 -2.45
CA PRO A 78 2.35 18.99 -1.60
C PRO A 78 1.91 19.69 -0.32
N PHE A 79 2.14 19.07 0.84
CA PHE A 79 1.89 19.73 2.11
C PHE A 79 2.61 21.09 2.06
N PRO A 80 1.89 22.21 2.20
CA PRO A 80 2.55 23.50 2.24
C PRO A 80 3.46 23.49 3.46
N THR A 81 4.77 23.46 3.23
CA THR A 81 5.76 23.72 4.27
C THR A 81 5.44 25.08 4.86
N ALA A 82 4.89 25.09 6.08
CA ALA A 82 4.63 26.31 6.84
C ALA A 82 5.95 26.95 7.29
#